data_AF-A0A370N7N5-F1
#
_entry.id   AF-A0A370N7N5-F1
#
_cell.length_a   1.000
_cell.length_b   1.000
_cell.length_c   1.000
_cell.angle_alpha   90.00
_cell.angle_beta   90.00
_cell.angle_gamma   90.00
#
_symmetry.space_group_name_H-M   'P 1'
#
loop_
_entity.id
_entity.type
_entity.pdbx_description
1 polymer ?
#
loop_
_entity_poly.entity_id
_entity_poly.type
_entity_poly.pdbx_seq_one_letter_code
_entity_poly.pdbx_strand_id
1 'polypeptide(L)'
;MNVTTLVNEAKAAGVRLYLKDGKVKLRGPVEAMKAVKPKLAPHKAEILAYLRDAESNGVRAGEFWPWAPYLGSDDVRRMRAELVAMIETLADMERWPADHRDDVLSRAIRGPLADLMPNMHHFNERLTAARAEAATRAALEQRTWRFDR
;
A
#
# COMPACT_ATOMS: atom_id res chain seq x y z
N MET A 1 17.93 -6.69 -17.96
CA MET A 1 17.45 -5.90 -16.80
C MET A 1 16.05 -5.41 -17.13
N ASN A 2 15.06 -5.55 -16.24
CA ASN A 2 13.66 -5.21 -16.54
C ASN A 2 13.43 -3.69 -16.44
N VAL A 3 12.64 -3.11 -17.35
CA VAL A 3 12.25 -1.69 -17.38
C VAL A 3 11.67 -1.22 -16.05
N THR A 4 10.85 -2.05 -15.41
CA THR A 4 10.25 -1.72 -14.10
C THR A 4 11.32 -1.54 -13.02
N THR A 5 12.36 -2.37 -13.04
CA THR A 5 13.50 -2.27 -12.11
C THR A 5 14.29 -0.99 -12.35
N LEU A 6 14.54 -0.62 -13.61
CA LEU A 6 15.24 0.62 -13.97
C LEU A 6 14.45 1.87 -13.57
N VAL A 7 13.13 1.87 -13.76
CA VAL A 7 12.25 2.96 -13.34
C VAL A 7 12.20 3.07 -11.82
N ASN A 8 12.17 1.96 -11.10
CA ASN A 8 12.19 1.96 -9.63
C ASN A 8 13.55 2.40 -9.06
N GLU A 9 14.65 2.02 -9.68
CA GLU A 9 15.99 2.48 -9.31
C GLU A 9 16.12 4.01 -9.51
N ALA A 10 15.61 4.52 -10.64
CA ALA A 10 15.56 5.96 -10.89
C ALA A 10 14.70 6.70 -9.85
N LYS A 11 13.53 6.15 -9.50
CA LYS A 11 12.66 6.70 -8.45
C LYS A 11 13.35 6.72 -7.09
N ALA A 12 14.04 5.64 -6.72
CA ALA A 12 14.79 5.54 -5.47
C ALA A 12 15.94 6.57 -5.41
N ALA A 13 16.54 6.89 -6.56
CA ALA A 13 17.52 7.97 -6.69
C ALA A 13 16.92 9.39 -6.75
N GLY A 14 15.60 9.54 -6.58
CA GLY A 14 14.91 10.84 -6.64
C GLY A 14 14.73 11.40 -8.06
N VAL A 15 14.82 10.56 -9.09
CA VAL A 15 14.68 10.94 -10.50
C VAL A 15 13.36 10.44 -11.06
N ARG A 16 12.49 11.37 -11.49
CA ARG A 16 11.24 11.07 -12.18
C ARG A 16 11.46 11.04 -13.69
N LEU A 17 11.00 9.96 -14.32
CA LEU A 17 10.83 9.86 -15.76
C LEU A 17 9.40 10.27 -16.13
N TYR A 18 9.24 11.08 -17.16
CA TYR A 18 7.92 11.48 -17.67
C TYR A 18 7.97 11.68 -19.19
N LEU A 19 6.82 11.60 -19.84
CA LEU A 19 6.69 11.94 -21.24
C LEU A 19 6.38 13.43 -21.41
N LYS A 20 7.09 14.06 -22.34
CA LYS A 20 6.75 15.41 -22.83
C LYS A 20 7.03 15.43 -24.33
N ASP A 21 6.03 15.81 -25.12
CA ASP A 21 6.12 15.87 -26.59
C ASP A 21 6.59 14.53 -27.21
N GLY A 22 6.13 13.40 -26.65
CA GLY A 22 6.52 12.06 -27.09
C GLY A 22 7.97 11.66 -26.76
N LYS A 23 8.68 12.44 -25.94
CA LYS A 23 10.07 12.18 -25.53
C LYS A 23 10.13 11.91 -24.02
N VAL A 24 11.01 10.98 -23.64
CA VAL A 24 11.33 10.74 -22.23
C VAL A 24 12.15 11.91 -21.68
N LYS A 25 11.66 12.51 -20.60
CA LYS A 25 12.31 13.57 -19.85
C LYS A 25 12.60 13.10 -18.43
N LEU A 26 13.65 13.67 -17.85
CA LEU A 26 14.11 13.40 -16.49
C LEU A 26 13.93 14.67 -15.66
N ARG A 27 13.47 14.53 -14.43
CA ARG A 27 13.42 15.61 -13.43
C ARG A 27 13.91 15.05 -12.09
N GLY A 28 14.84 15.75 -11.45
CA GLY A 28 15.42 15.35 -10.17
C GLY A 28 16.72 16.09 -9.89
N PRO A 29 17.46 15.69 -8.84
CA PRO A 29 18.79 16.23 -8.54
C PRO A 29 19.75 16.02 -9.72
N VAL A 30 20.57 17.03 -10.03
CA VAL A 30 21.47 17.02 -11.22
C VAL A 30 22.43 15.83 -11.19
N GLU A 31 23.00 15.53 -10.01
CA GLU A 31 23.93 14.42 -9.83
C GLU A 31 23.25 13.05 -9.98
N ALA A 32 22.04 12.90 -9.43
CA ALA A 32 21.25 11.69 -9.61
C ALA A 32 20.84 11.48 -11.09
N MET A 33 20.47 12.55 -11.80
CA MET A 33 20.16 12.47 -13.23
C MET A 33 21.39 12.07 -14.05
N LYS A 34 22.57 12.60 -13.75
CA LYS A 34 23.82 12.20 -14.42
C LYS A 34 24.15 10.72 -14.19
N ALA A 35 23.94 10.22 -12.97
CA ALA A 35 24.20 8.82 -12.63
C ALA A 35 23.21 7.84 -13.29
N VAL A 36 21.94 8.24 -13.41
CA VAL A 36 20.86 7.38 -13.93
C VAL A 36 20.79 7.42 -15.47
N LYS A 37 21.11 8.54 -16.10
CA LYS A 37 21.06 8.73 -17.58
C LYS A 37 21.79 7.66 -18.40
N PRO A 38 23.05 7.24 -18.09
CA PRO A 38 23.73 6.20 -18.86
C PRO A 38 23.08 4.81 -18.72
N LYS A 39 22.41 4.53 -17.59
CA LYS A 39 21.69 3.27 -17.38
C LYS A 39 20.38 3.21 -18.16
N LEU A 40 19.73 4.36 -18.36
CA LEU A 40 18.46 4.46 -19.09
C LEU A 40 18.61 4.56 -20.60
N ALA A 41 19.75 5.08 -21.10
CA ALA A 41 19.96 5.32 -22.52
C ALA A 41 19.81 4.07 -23.40
N PRO A 42 20.32 2.88 -23.02
CA PRO A 42 20.14 1.64 -23.79
C PRO A 42 18.68 1.18 -23.88
N HIS A 43 17.88 1.44 -22.84
CA HIS A 43 16.50 0.96 -22.71
C HIS A 43 15.45 2.01 -23.08
N LYS A 44 15.84 3.06 -23.81
CA LYS A 44 14.99 4.22 -24.09
C LYS A 44 13.66 3.87 -24.78
N ALA A 45 13.68 2.94 -25.73
CA ALA A 45 12.47 2.52 -26.47
C ALA A 45 11.48 1.78 -25.56
N GLU A 46 11.99 0.88 -24.71
CA GLU A 46 11.20 0.11 -23.77
C GLU A 46 10.63 0.99 -22.65
N ILE A 47 11.41 1.95 -22.14
CA ILE A 47 10.96 2.96 -21.18
C ILE A 47 9.85 3.82 -21.78
N LEU A 48 9.98 4.19 -23.06
CA LEU A 48 8.99 5.00 -23.74
C LEU A 48 7.67 4.23 -23.94
N ALA A 49 7.73 2.94 -24.29
CA ALA A 49 6.57 2.07 -24.35
C ALA A 49 5.90 1.92 -22.97
N TYR A 50 6.71 1.68 -21.93
CA TYR A 50 6.25 1.59 -20.54
C TYR A 50 5.55 2.87 -20.05
N LEU A 51 6.11 4.05 -20.35
CA LEU A 51 5.50 5.32 -19.96
C LEU A 51 4.23 5.65 -20.75
N ARG A 52 4.15 5.24 -22.03
CA ARG A 52 2.94 5.42 -22.85
C ARG A 52 1.80 4.53 -22.37
N ASP A 53 2.12 3.29 -22.00
CA ASP A 53 1.17 2.36 -21.38
C ASP A 53 0.67 2.92 -20.05
N ALA A 54 1.57 3.47 -19.21
CA ALA A 54 1.20 4.13 -17.96
C ALA A 54 0.29 5.37 -18.17
N GLU A 55 0.54 6.21 -19.19
CA GLU A 55 -0.33 7.35 -19.53
C GLU A 55 -1.71 6.89 -20.03
N SER A 56 -1.75 5.84 -20.86
CA SER A 56 -2.98 5.29 -21.43
C SER A 56 -3.84 4.59 -20.37
N ASN A 57 -3.20 3.97 -19.38
CA ASN A 57 -3.85 3.32 -18.24
C ASN A 57 -4.27 4.30 -17.12
N GLY A 58 -4.25 5.62 -17.38
CA GLY A 58 -4.78 6.62 -16.46
C GLY A 58 -3.89 6.92 -15.24
N VAL A 59 -2.63 6.47 -15.25
CA VAL A 59 -1.65 6.84 -14.21
C VAL A 59 -1.12 8.25 -14.50
N ARG A 60 -2.00 9.25 -14.42
CA ARG A 60 -1.57 10.63 -14.24
C ARG A 60 -0.94 10.70 -12.85
N ALA A 61 0.36 10.43 -12.79
CA ALA A 61 1.14 10.60 -11.58
C ALA A 61 0.95 12.05 -11.10
N GLY A 62 0.21 12.20 -10.00
CA GLY A 62 -0.19 13.47 -9.41
C GLY A 62 0.98 14.40 -9.13
N GLU A 63 0.65 15.61 -8.68
CA GLU A 63 1.60 16.68 -8.34
C GLU A 63 2.73 16.20 -7.42
N PHE A 64 3.96 16.71 -7.59
CA PHE A 64 5.16 16.27 -6.86
C PHE A 64 5.24 16.88 -5.47
N TRP A 65 5.07 16.02 -4.46
CA TRP A 65 5.25 16.35 -3.05
C TRP A 65 6.56 15.70 -2.56
N PRO A 66 7.69 16.43 -2.52
CA PRO A 66 9.01 15.86 -2.18
C PRO A 66 9.09 15.26 -0.77
N TRP A 67 8.12 15.56 0.09
CA TRP A 67 8.04 15.09 1.47
C TRP A 67 7.08 13.91 1.66
N ALA A 68 6.30 13.52 0.64
CA ALA A 68 5.38 12.38 0.72
C ALA A 68 5.57 11.42 -0.46
N PRO A 69 5.96 10.16 -0.20
CA PRO A 69 5.88 9.11 -1.21
C PRO A 69 4.44 8.99 -1.72
N TYR A 70 4.29 8.83 -3.02
CA TYR A 70 2.98 8.55 -3.59
C TYR A 70 2.53 7.13 -3.23
N LEU A 71 1.28 6.98 -2.80
CA LEU A 71 0.62 5.69 -2.84
C LEU A 71 0.33 5.31 -4.30
N GLY A 72 0.90 4.21 -4.76
CA GLY A 72 0.49 3.60 -6.03
C GLY A 72 -0.88 2.94 -5.91
N SER A 73 -1.53 2.67 -7.05
CA SER A 73 -2.79 1.91 -7.07
C SER A 73 -2.64 0.53 -6.43
N ASP A 74 -1.48 -0.11 -6.59
CA ASP A 74 -1.22 -1.42 -6.00
C ASP A 74 -1.02 -1.35 -4.48
N ASP A 75 -0.44 -0.25 -3.97
CA ASP A 75 -0.37 -0.01 -2.53
C ASP A 75 -1.77 0.17 -1.94
N VAL A 76 -2.63 0.94 -2.61
CA VAL A 76 -4.04 1.11 -2.19
C VAL A 76 -4.77 -0.23 -2.17
N ARG A 77 -4.60 -1.06 -3.21
CA ARG A 77 -5.23 -2.39 -3.27
C ARG A 77 -4.75 -3.29 -2.15
N ARG A 78 -3.43 -3.35 -1.91
CA ARG A 78 -2.84 -4.13 -0.81
C ARG A 78 -3.39 -3.69 0.54
N MET A 79 -3.38 -2.39 0.81
CA MET A 79 -3.86 -1.81 2.07
C MET A 79 -5.36 -2.06 2.28
N ARG A 80 -6.18 -2.03 1.22
CA ARG A 80 -7.60 -2.40 1.33
C ARG A 80 -7.81 -3.88 1.64
N ALA A 81 -7.01 -4.76 1.04
CA ALA A 81 -7.05 -6.19 1.34
C ALA A 81 -6.63 -6.46 2.81
N GLU A 82 -5.59 -5.79 3.28
CA GLU A 82 -5.16 -5.85 4.68
C GLU A 82 -6.26 -5.35 5.63
N LEU A 83 -6.91 -4.23 5.28
CA LEU A 83 -8.05 -3.70 6.05
C LEU A 83 -9.20 -4.71 6.14
N VAL A 84 -9.58 -5.34 5.02
CA VAL A 84 -10.61 -6.38 5.01
C VAL A 84 -10.24 -7.54 5.94
N ALA A 85 -9.02 -8.06 5.81
CA ALA A 85 -8.56 -9.17 6.65
C ALA A 85 -8.56 -8.83 8.15
N MET A 86 -8.20 -7.58 8.51
CA MET A 86 -8.27 -7.12 9.90
C MET A 86 -9.70 -7.08 10.42
N ILE A 87 -10.65 -6.56 9.61
CA ILE A 87 -12.07 -6.49 9.98
C ILE A 87 -12.66 -7.89 10.13
N GLU A 88 -12.39 -8.80 9.19
CA GLU A 88 -12.87 -10.19 9.26
C GLU A 88 -12.34 -10.89 10.51
N THR A 89 -11.03 -10.77 10.78
CA THR A 89 -10.42 -11.35 11.99
C THR A 89 -11.06 -10.80 13.26
N LEU A 90 -11.27 -9.48 13.33
CA LEU A 90 -11.88 -8.84 14.49
C LEU A 90 -13.34 -9.29 14.67
N ALA A 91 -14.11 -9.34 13.58
CA ALA A 91 -15.49 -9.79 13.58
C ALA A 91 -15.62 -11.23 14.10
N ASP A 92 -14.71 -12.12 13.70
CA ASP A 92 -14.69 -13.50 14.18
C ASP A 92 -14.33 -13.58 15.67
N MET A 93 -13.33 -12.81 16.12
CA MET A 93 -12.92 -12.78 17.53
C MET A 93 -14.01 -12.23 18.45
N GLU A 94 -14.76 -11.23 17.99
CA GLU A 94 -15.82 -10.56 18.74
C GLU A 94 -17.21 -11.15 18.46
N ARG A 95 -17.29 -12.16 17.59
CA ARG A 95 -18.53 -12.84 17.17
C ARG A 95 -19.60 -11.88 16.68
N TRP A 96 -19.23 -10.98 15.78
CA TRP A 96 -20.17 -10.03 15.20
C TRP A 96 -21.29 -10.74 14.43
N PRO A 97 -22.52 -10.21 14.47
CA PRO A 97 -23.57 -10.63 13.55
C PRO A 97 -23.14 -10.43 12.09
N ALA A 98 -23.54 -11.34 11.20
CA ALA A 98 -23.18 -11.31 9.78
C ALA A 98 -23.56 -9.97 9.12
N ASP A 99 -24.78 -9.48 9.36
CA ASP A 99 -25.27 -8.21 8.80
C ASP A 99 -24.41 -7.01 9.24
N HIS A 100 -23.92 -7.02 10.48
CA HIS A 100 -23.04 -5.97 10.98
C HIS A 100 -21.67 -6.02 10.32
N ARG A 101 -21.09 -7.22 10.19
CA ARG A 101 -19.82 -7.44 9.49
C ARG A 101 -19.91 -6.97 8.04
N ASP A 102 -20.98 -7.32 7.34
CA ASP A 102 -21.16 -6.98 5.93
C ASP A 102 -21.34 -5.48 5.72
N ASP A 103 -22.06 -4.78 6.61
CA ASP A 103 -22.18 -3.32 6.58
C ASP A 103 -20.82 -2.63 6.78
N VAL A 104 -20.04 -3.06 7.78
CA VAL A 104 -18.70 -2.51 8.04
C VAL A 104 -17.76 -2.76 6.87
N LEU A 105 -17.73 -3.98 6.31
CA LEU A 105 -16.91 -4.32 5.15
C LEU A 105 -17.30 -3.52 3.90
N SER A 106 -18.60 -3.37 3.64
CA SER A 106 -19.12 -2.58 2.52
C SER A 106 -18.64 -1.12 2.59
N ARG A 107 -18.69 -0.51 3.78
CA ARG A 107 -18.20 0.86 4.02
C ARG A 107 -16.69 0.96 3.85
N ALA A 108 -15.93 0.00 4.40
CA ALA A 108 -14.46 -0.01 4.30
C ALA A 108 -13.97 -0.17 2.85
N ILE A 109 -14.64 -1.00 2.05
CA ILE A 109 -14.26 -1.27 0.65
C ILE A 109 -14.66 -0.09 -0.26
N ARG A 110 -15.86 0.46 -0.09
CA ARG A 110 -16.43 1.50 -0.97
C ARG A 110 -16.12 2.93 -0.50
N GLY A 111 -15.54 3.08 0.68
CA GLY A 111 -15.20 4.38 1.27
C GLY A 111 -14.09 5.12 0.52
N PRO A 112 -14.00 6.45 0.69
CA PRO A 112 -13.00 7.29 0.06
C PRO A 112 -11.57 6.90 0.49
N LEU A 113 -10.58 7.24 -0.33
CA LEU A 113 -9.18 6.94 -0.02
C LEU A 113 -8.69 7.64 1.25
N ALA A 114 -9.27 8.80 1.58
CA ALA A 114 -8.95 9.56 2.79
C ALA A 114 -9.18 8.76 4.08
N ASP A 115 -10.12 7.82 4.06
CA ASP A 115 -10.48 7.03 5.25
C ASP A 115 -9.58 5.78 5.41
N LEU A 116 -8.78 5.43 4.39
CA LEU A 116 -8.02 4.18 4.39
C LEU A 116 -7.03 4.11 5.56
N MET A 117 -6.20 5.14 5.73
CA MET A 117 -5.21 5.19 6.82
C MET A 117 -5.86 5.28 8.21
N PRO A 118 -6.84 6.18 8.46
CA PRO A 118 -7.58 6.20 9.71
C PRO A 118 -8.24 4.85 10.06
N ASN A 119 -8.89 4.21 9.08
CA ASN A 119 -9.54 2.91 9.30
C ASN A 119 -8.51 1.83 9.63
N MET A 120 -7.40 1.75 8.88
CA MET A 120 -6.32 0.80 9.18
C MET A 120 -5.79 0.97 10.60
N HIS A 121 -5.56 2.21 11.03
CA HIS A 121 -5.12 2.49 12.40
C HIS A 121 -6.16 2.03 13.43
N HIS A 122 -7.42 2.43 13.27
CA HIS A 122 -8.52 2.07 14.16
C HIS A 122 -8.67 0.54 14.32
N PHE A 123 -8.75 -0.19 13.20
CA PHE A 123 -8.93 -1.65 13.25
C PHE A 123 -7.69 -2.37 13.77
N ASN A 124 -6.48 -1.86 13.52
CA ASN A 124 -5.26 -2.44 14.08
C ASN A 124 -5.21 -2.28 15.61
N GLU A 125 -5.60 -1.12 16.14
CA GLU A 125 -5.69 -0.89 17.59
C GLU A 125 -6.72 -1.84 18.23
N ARG A 126 -7.93 -1.92 17.63
CA ARG A 126 -8.99 -2.83 18.07
C ARG A 126 -8.55 -4.28 18.06
N LEU A 127 -7.89 -4.71 16.99
CA LEU A 127 -7.39 -6.08 16.85
C LEU A 127 -6.28 -6.41 17.84
N THR A 128 -5.40 -5.44 18.12
CA THR A 128 -4.37 -5.58 19.16
C THR A 128 -5.00 -5.78 20.54
N ALA A 129 -5.99 -4.96 20.88
CA ALA A 129 -6.72 -5.08 22.14
C ALA A 129 -7.45 -6.42 22.25
N ALA A 130 -8.20 -6.82 21.22
CA ALA A 130 -8.93 -8.08 21.21
C ALA A 130 -8.00 -9.30 21.37
N ARG A 131 -6.80 -9.26 20.77
CA ARG A 131 -5.78 -10.32 20.92
C ARG A 131 -5.22 -10.37 22.33
N ALA A 132 -4.96 -9.23 22.96
CA ALA A 132 -4.51 -9.17 24.34
C ALA A 132 -5.56 -9.77 25.29
N GLU A 133 -6.83 -9.40 25.13
CA GLU A 133 -7.92 -9.96 25.93
C GLU A 133 -8.08 -11.47 25.75
N ALA A 134 -8.02 -11.96 24.51
CA ALA A 134 -8.07 -13.39 24.21
C ALA A 134 -6.91 -14.16 24.86
N ALA A 135 -5.69 -13.60 24.82
CA ALA A 135 -4.53 -14.18 25.48
C ALA A 135 -4.68 -14.21 27.01
N THR A 136 -5.23 -13.16 27.62
CA THR A 136 -5.51 -13.13 29.06
C THR A 136 -6.52 -14.20 29.45
N ARG A 137 -7.62 -14.38 28.71
CA ARG A 137 -8.60 -15.44 28.97
C ARG A 137 -7.96 -16.82 28.88
N ALA A 138 -7.21 -17.10 27.82
CA ALA A 138 -6.52 -18.37 27.65
C ALA A 138 -5.52 -18.66 28.80
N ALA A 139 -4.80 -17.64 29.28
CA ALA A 139 -3.87 -17.78 30.39
C ALA A 139 -4.58 -18.08 31.73
N LEU A 140 -5.76 -17.50 31.95
CA LEU A 140 -6.58 -17.82 33.13
C LEU A 140 -7.10 -19.26 33.07
N GLU A 141 -7.64 -19.69 31.93
CA GLU A 141 -8.13 -21.07 31.74
C GLU A 141 -7.03 -22.12 31.98
N GLN A 142 -5.81 -21.88 31.47
CA GLN A 142 -4.66 -22.76 31.70
C GLN A 142 -4.23 -22.81 33.17
N ARG A 143 -4.37 -21.69 33.91
CA ARG A 143 -4.08 -21.66 35.35
C ARG A 143 -5.10 -22.46 36.13
N THR A 144 -6.40 -22.29 35.85
CA THR A 144 -7.47 -23.03 36.53
C THR A 144 -7.31 -24.54 36.38
N TRP A 145 -7.01 -25.02 35.16
CA TRP A 145 -6.75 -26.45 34.89
C TRP A 145 -5.53 -27.04 35.62
N ARG A 146 -4.58 -26.20 36.07
CA ARG A 146 -3.39 -26.65 36.82
C ARG A 146 -3.62 -26.77 38.33
N PHE A 147 -4.68 -26.18 38.87
CA PHE A 147 -4.98 -26.22 40.32
C PHE A 147 -5.93 -27.34 40.73
N ASP A 148 -6.69 -27.93 39.80
CA ASP A 148 -7.62 -29.05 40.05
C ASP A 148 -6.94 -30.44 40.04
N ARG A 149 -5.64 -30.55 40.37
CA ARG A 149 -4.87 -31.81 40.30
C ARG A 149 -4.14 -32.14 41.59
#